data_AF-A0A085ZEC9-F1
#
_entry.id   AF-A0A085ZEC9-F1
#
_cell.length_a   1.000
_cell.length_b   1.000
_cell.length_c   1.000
_cell.angle_alpha   90.00
_cell.angle_beta   90.00
_cell.angle_gamma   90.00
#
_symmetry.space_group_name_H-M   'P 1'
#
loop_
_entity.id
_entity.type
_entity.pdbx_description
1 polymer ?
#
loop_
_entity_poly.entity_id
_entity_poly.type
_entity_poly.pdbx_seq_one_letter_code
_entity_poly.pdbx_strand_id
1 'polypeptide(L)'
;MKEKTDKTDKMLFIEKYLVSQDGNFFYDNFYDNDIDAIAMWIDWREEDENIITYCEDILQTNVLSVKTNNADNERGFETIINYKSQETLIPYKGAGADRDTTLITLNQVLQPEFEIRICKESLGNDTLCFLPLSQEKWLFLDTKYPGQVIEKFEIITPNAKMFI
;
A
#
# COMPACT_ATOMS: atom_id res chain seq x y z
N MET A 1 16.53 -9.23 24.85
CA MET A 1 16.36 -9.08 23.39
C MET A 1 15.19 -9.96 22.99
N LYS A 2 14.10 -9.38 22.47
CA LYS A 2 13.10 -10.18 21.75
C LYS A 2 13.78 -10.74 20.50
N GLU A 3 13.54 -12.00 20.17
CA GLU A 3 14.03 -12.60 18.93
C GLU A 3 13.40 -11.86 17.74
N LYS A 4 14.21 -11.48 16.74
CA LYS A 4 13.74 -10.74 15.56
C LYS A 4 12.82 -11.67 14.76
N THR A 5 11.58 -11.24 14.48
CA THR A 5 10.66 -12.04 13.65
C THR A 5 11.25 -12.20 12.25
N ASP A 6 11.35 -13.44 11.78
CA ASP A 6 11.74 -13.75 10.40
C ASP A 6 10.70 -13.21 9.40
N LYS A 7 11.19 -12.42 8.44
CA LYS A 7 10.43 -11.74 7.39
C LYS A 7 10.72 -12.28 5.98
N THR A 8 11.57 -13.31 5.85
CA THR A 8 11.96 -13.86 4.54
C THR A 8 10.79 -14.55 3.84
N ASP A 9 9.90 -15.20 4.60
CA ASP A 9 8.59 -15.65 4.14
C ASP A 9 7.53 -14.60 4.47
N LYS A 10 7.17 -13.80 3.46
CA LYS A 10 6.15 -12.74 3.56
C LYS A 10 4.82 -13.25 4.12
N MET A 11 4.36 -14.43 3.69
CA MET A 11 3.06 -14.94 4.12
C MET A 11 3.10 -15.41 5.57
N LEU A 12 4.14 -16.16 5.95
CA LEU A 12 4.30 -16.59 7.33
C LEU A 12 4.40 -15.39 8.29
N PHE A 13 5.08 -14.31 7.89
CA PHE A 13 5.14 -13.08 8.68
C PHE A 13 3.76 -12.43 8.86
N ILE A 14 2.98 -12.30 7.78
CA ILE A 14 1.62 -11.72 7.84
C ILE A 14 0.69 -12.60 8.68
N GLU A 15 0.76 -13.92 8.54
CA GLU A 15 -0.03 -14.84 9.36
C GLU A 15 0.32 -14.71 10.85
N LYS A 16 1.61 -14.58 11.20
CA LYS A 16 2.05 -14.31 12.58
C LYS A 16 1.48 -13.00 13.10
N TYR A 17 1.50 -11.94 12.30
CA TYR A 17 0.90 -10.65 12.67
C TYR A 17 -0.60 -10.79 12.95
N LEU A 18 -1.34 -11.49 12.09
CA LEU A 18 -2.78 -11.68 12.24
C LEU A 18 -3.16 -12.44 13.52
N VAL A 19 -2.41 -13.49 13.87
CA VAL A 19 -2.74 -14.35 15.04
C VAL A 19 -2.08 -13.89 16.35
N SER A 20 -1.17 -12.92 16.29
CA SER A 20 -0.45 -12.43 17.45
C SER A 20 -1.40 -11.84 18.49
N GLN A 21 -1.19 -12.20 19.76
CA GLN A 21 -1.85 -11.57 20.91
C GLN A 21 -0.98 -10.44 21.51
N ASP A 22 0.22 -10.20 20.97
CA ASP A 22 1.07 -9.08 21.37
C ASP A 22 0.56 -7.80 20.72
N GLY A 23 -0.05 -6.92 21.52
CA GLY A 23 -0.55 -5.62 21.07
C GLY A 23 0.52 -4.69 20.51
N ASN A 24 1.81 -5.00 20.74
CA ASN A 24 2.94 -4.25 20.19
C ASN A 24 3.54 -4.89 18.94
N PHE A 25 3.02 -6.03 18.46
CA PHE A 25 3.63 -6.76 17.34
C PHE A 25 3.85 -5.86 16.13
N PHE A 26 2.85 -5.04 15.77
CA PHE A 26 2.94 -4.11 14.65
C PHE A 26 4.11 -3.14 14.84
N TYR A 27 4.16 -2.42 15.95
CA TYR A 27 5.21 -1.44 16.24
C TYR A 27 6.61 -2.06 16.33
N ASP A 28 6.72 -3.24 16.92
CA ASP A 28 8.00 -3.93 17.08
C ASP A 28 8.57 -4.47 15.76
N ASN A 29 7.73 -4.73 14.75
CA ASN A 29 8.13 -5.48 13.56
C ASN A 29 7.92 -4.75 12.23
N PHE A 30 7.04 -3.76 12.15
CA PHE A 30 6.76 -3.02 10.92
C PHE A 30 7.60 -1.75 10.77
N TYR A 31 8.34 -1.30 11.79
CA TYR A 31 9.23 -0.12 11.73
C TYR A 31 10.71 -0.48 11.49
N ASP A 32 10.97 -1.68 11.00
CA ASP A 32 12.31 -2.23 10.80
C ASP A 32 12.65 -2.28 9.31
N ASN A 33 13.90 -2.02 8.93
CA ASN A 33 14.31 -1.79 7.53
C ASN A 33 13.99 -2.95 6.57
N ASP A 34 13.84 -4.17 7.09
CA ASP A 34 13.51 -5.34 6.25
C ASP A 34 12.01 -5.39 5.87
N ILE A 35 11.19 -4.45 6.36
CA ILE A 35 9.74 -4.41 6.09
C ILE A 35 9.41 -3.94 4.68
N ASP A 36 10.30 -3.18 4.03
CA ASP A 36 10.04 -2.53 2.74
C ASP A 36 9.81 -3.53 1.60
N ALA A 37 10.25 -4.79 1.78
CA ALA A 37 9.94 -5.90 0.87
C ALA A 37 8.52 -6.48 1.05
N ILE A 38 7.81 -6.06 2.10
CA ILE A 38 6.52 -6.61 2.52
C ILE A 38 5.42 -5.56 2.43
N ALA A 39 5.67 -4.39 3.02
CA ALA A 39 4.71 -3.31 3.19
C ALA A 39 5.34 -1.97 2.80
N MET A 40 4.50 -1.02 2.40
CA MET A 40 4.91 0.34 2.04
C MET A 40 4.50 1.31 3.14
N TRP A 41 5.46 2.09 3.65
CA TRP A 41 5.21 3.22 4.53
C TRP A 41 5.19 4.51 3.72
N ILE A 42 4.14 5.29 3.89
CA ILE A 42 3.89 6.48 3.06
C ILE A 42 3.62 7.65 3.97
N ASP A 43 4.50 8.64 3.93
CA ASP A 43 4.28 9.94 4.54
C ASP A 43 3.28 10.75 3.69
N TRP A 44 2.51 11.63 4.31
CA TRP A 44 1.59 12.50 3.56
C TRP A 44 2.31 13.42 2.55
N ARG A 45 3.61 13.67 2.74
CA ARG A 45 4.48 14.41 1.81
C ARG A 45 5.21 13.53 0.80
N GLU A 46 4.96 12.23 0.79
CA GLU A 46 5.63 11.31 -0.12
C GLU A 46 5.33 11.67 -1.59
N GLU A 47 6.31 11.50 -2.45
CA GLU A 47 6.15 11.74 -3.89
C GLU A 47 5.35 10.59 -4.52
N ASP A 48 4.50 10.89 -5.49
CA ASP A 48 3.63 9.89 -6.11
C ASP A 48 4.43 8.78 -6.81
N GLU A 49 5.56 9.14 -7.40
CA GLU A 49 6.45 8.21 -8.06
C GLU A 49 7.05 7.19 -7.08
N ASN A 50 7.37 7.63 -5.87
CA ASN A 50 7.91 6.75 -4.82
C ASN A 50 6.83 5.76 -4.38
N ILE A 51 5.58 6.20 -4.20
CA ILE A 51 4.45 5.32 -3.86
C ILE A 51 4.31 4.18 -4.87
N ILE A 52 4.40 4.49 -6.17
CA ILE A 52 4.26 3.48 -7.23
C ILE A 52 5.48 2.55 -7.24
N THR A 53 6.69 3.11 -7.05
CA THR A 53 7.94 2.36 -7.01
C THR A 53 7.98 1.38 -5.84
N TYR A 54 7.60 1.79 -4.63
CA TYR A 54 7.50 0.90 -3.47
C TYR A 54 6.54 -0.26 -3.73
N CYS A 55 5.40 0.03 -4.35
CA CYS A 55 4.43 -1.01 -4.70
C CYS A 55 5.03 -2.02 -5.70
N GLU A 56 5.71 -1.55 -6.73
CA GLU A 56 6.38 -2.41 -7.70
C GLU A 56 7.54 -3.20 -7.09
N ASP A 57 8.34 -2.63 -6.19
CA ASP A 57 9.42 -3.33 -5.50
C ASP A 57 8.88 -4.50 -4.64
N ILE A 58 7.69 -4.33 -4.07
CA ILE A 58 7.00 -5.35 -3.27
C ILE A 58 6.33 -6.42 -4.15
N LEU A 59 5.68 -6.01 -5.24
CA LEU A 59 4.91 -6.92 -6.10
C LEU A 59 5.76 -7.61 -7.17
N GLN A 60 6.89 -7.00 -7.55
CA GLN A 60 7.88 -7.47 -8.52
C GLN A 60 7.26 -7.90 -9.85
N THR A 61 6.31 -7.11 -10.37
CA THR A 61 5.54 -7.46 -11.57
C THR A 61 6.33 -7.25 -12.87
N ASN A 62 7.35 -6.40 -12.83
CA ASN A 62 8.11 -5.81 -13.93
C ASN A 62 7.25 -5.06 -14.96
N VAL A 63 5.99 -4.77 -14.64
CA VAL A 63 5.02 -4.17 -15.56
C VAL A 63 4.23 -3.01 -14.95
N LEU A 64 4.55 -2.60 -13.72
CA LEU A 64 4.06 -1.38 -13.08
C LEU A 64 5.16 -0.31 -13.14
N SER A 65 4.83 0.88 -13.61
CA SER A 65 5.72 2.04 -13.58
C SER A 65 4.91 3.34 -13.57
N VAL A 66 5.62 4.46 -13.41
CA VAL A 66 5.02 5.79 -13.29
C VAL A 66 5.84 6.79 -14.09
N LYS A 67 5.14 7.79 -14.65
CA LYS A 67 5.78 8.97 -15.26
C LYS A 67 5.02 10.22 -14.84
N THR A 68 5.76 11.28 -14.60
CA THR A 68 5.20 12.62 -14.36
C THR A 68 5.70 13.56 -15.43
N ASN A 69 4.77 14.27 -16.06
CA ASN A 69 5.07 15.22 -17.13
C ASN A 69 4.56 16.60 -16.75
N ASN A 70 5.23 17.65 -17.24
CA ASN A 70 4.67 18.99 -17.19
C ASN A 70 3.36 19.04 -17.99
N ALA A 71 2.37 19.74 -17.47
CA ALA A 71 1.06 19.88 -18.10
C ALA A 71 0.55 21.32 -17.98
N ASP A 72 -0.20 21.76 -19.00
CA ASP A 72 -0.87 23.07 -18.99
C ASP A 72 -2.19 22.97 -18.23
N ASN A 73 -2.09 22.77 -16.91
CA ASN A 73 -3.20 22.73 -15.97
C ASN A 73 -2.82 23.49 -14.68
N GLU A 74 -3.78 23.71 -13.78
CA GLU A 74 -3.55 24.47 -12.54
C GLU A 74 -2.43 23.88 -11.64
N ARG A 75 -2.20 22.56 -11.72
CA ARG A 75 -1.13 21.87 -11.00
C ARG A 75 0.24 22.02 -11.66
N GLY A 76 0.29 22.27 -12.97
CA GLY A 76 1.52 22.31 -13.76
C GLY A 76 2.08 20.92 -14.14
N PHE A 77 1.42 19.83 -13.73
CA PHE A 77 1.86 18.47 -14.04
C PHE A 77 0.70 17.47 -14.14
N GLU A 78 1.02 16.30 -14.71
CA GLU A 78 0.19 15.11 -14.76
C GLU A 78 1.03 13.88 -14.44
N THR A 79 0.50 13.02 -13.58
CA THR A 79 1.13 11.75 -13.19
C THR A 79 0.34 10.60 -13.80
N ILE A 80 1.04 9.70 -14.50
CA ILE A 80 0.47 8.61 -15.26
C ILE A 80 1.07 7.30 -14.76
N ILE A 81 0.22 6.40 -14.29
CA ILE A 81 0.57 5.01 -13.94
C ILE A 81 0.51 4.18 -15.22
N ASN A 82 1.56 3.43 -15.52
CA ASN A 82 1.55 2.39 -16.54
C ASN A 82 1.49 1.03 -15.86
N TYR A 83 0.46 0.24 -16.17
CA TYR A 83 0.37 -1.15 -15.74
C TYR A 83 0.04 -2.03 -16.94
N LYS A 84 0.89 -3.02 -17.25
CA LYS A 84 0.71 -3.93 -18.40
C LYS A 84 0.48 -3.18 -19.72
N SER A 85 1.25 -2.12 -19.95
CA SER A 85 1.14 -1.23 -21.12
C SER A 85 -0.17 -0.42 -21.20
N GLN A 86 -1.01 -0.42 -20.17
CA GLN A 86 -2.15 0.48 -20.05
C GLN A 86 -1.76 1.70 -19.22
N GLU A 87 -2.00 2.89 -19.77
CA GLU A 87 -1.76 4.16 -19.09
C GLU A 87 -3.03 4.65 -18.40
N THR A 88 -2.89 5.05 -17.13
CA THR A 88 -3.97 5.63 -16.32
C THR A 88 -3.49 6.94 -15.70
N LEU A 89 -4.16 8.04 -16.03
CA LEU A 89 -3.92 9.35 -15.43
C LEU A 89 -4.46 9.37 -14.00
N ILE A 90 -3.67 9.87 -13.04
CA ILE A 90 -4.15 10.08 -11.67
C ILE A 90 -5.09 11.31 -11.64
N PRO A 91 -6.38 11.16 -11.28
CA PRO A 91 -7.39 12.20 -11.47
C PRO A 91 -7.46 13.18 -10.28
N TYR A 92 -6.38 13.93 -10.02
CA TYR A 92 -6.34 14.90 -8.93
C TYR A 92 -7.42 15.98 -9.06
N LYS A 93 -8.07 16.32 -7.94
CA LYS A 93 -9.18 17.29 -7.90
C LYS A 93 -8.76 18.73 -7.61
N GLY A 94 -7.59 19.00 -7.02
CA GLY A 94 -7.16 20.34 -6.57
C GLY A 94 -5.78 20.77 -7.06
N ALA A 95 -5.30 21.98 -6.72
CA ALA A 95 -4.08 22.57 -7.30
C ALA A 95 -2.74 21.86 -6.98
N GLY A 96 -2.76 20.75 -6.23
CA GLY A 96 -1.61 19.89 -5.98
C GLY A 96 -1.98 18.41 -6.11
N ALA A 97 -0.97 17.55 -6.01
CA ALA A 97 -1.24 16.11 -5.91
C ALA A 97 -1.87 15.75 -4.54
N ASP A 98 -2.51 14.59 -4.50
CA ASP A 98 -3.28 14.08 -3.37
C ASP A 98 -3.00 12.59 -3.18
N ARG A 99 -2.39 12.21 -2.05
CA ARG A 99 -1.94 10.83 -1.81
C ARG A 99 -3.10 9.86 -1.72
N ASP A 100 -4.25 10.34 -1.22
CA ASP A 100 -5.47 9.53 -1.22
C ASP A 100 -5.83 9.16 -2.67
N THR A 101 -5.88 10.15 -3.56
CA THR A 101 -6.19 9.93 -4.98
C THR A 101 -5.15 9.03 -5.66
N THR A 102 -3.86 9.20 -5.36
CA THR A 102 -2.79 8.33 -5.90
C THR A 102 -2.99 6.88 -5.48
N LEU A 103 -3.16 6.60 -4.19
CA LEU A 103 -3.32 5.26 -3.65
C LEU A 103 -4.61 4.59 -4.12
N ILE A 104 -5.72 5.35 -4.18
CA ILE A 104 -6.99 4.85 -4.72
C ILE A 104 -6.82 4.46 -6.19
N THR A 105 -6.16 5.31 -6.99
CA THR A 105 -5.95 5.04 -8.42
C THR A 105 -5.02 3.84 -8.62
N LEU A 106 -3.91 3.78 -7.89
CA LEU A 106 -2.99 2.64 -7.92
C LEU A 106 -3.70 1.34 -7.57
N ASN A 107 -4.46 1.31 -6.47
CA ASN A 107 -5.19 0.12 -6.05
C ASN A 107 -6.22 -0.33 -7.12
N GLN A 108 -6.87 0.60 -7.80
CA GLN A 108 -7.80 0.29 -8.90
C GLN A 108 -7.08 -0.27 -10.13
N VAL A 109 -5.94 0.30 -10.52
CA VAL A 109 -5.14 -0.13 -11.67
C VAL A 109 -4.63 -1.57 -11.49
N LEU A 110 -4.31 -1.94 -10.26
CA LEU A 110 -3.80 -3.27 -9.89
C LEU A 110 -4.86 -4.38 -9.91
N GLN A 111 -6.15 -4.02 -9.91
CA GLN A 111 -7.25 -4.98 -9.95
C GLN A 111 -7.38 -5.62 -11.34
N PRO A 112 -7.74 -6.91 -11.42
CA PRO A 112 -8.15 -7.79 -10.31
C PRO A 112 -7.00 -8.61 -9.69
N GLU A 113 -5.75 -8.38 -10.08
CA GLU A 113 -4.64 -9.28 -9.75
C GLU A 113 -4.03 -9.02 -8.38
N PHE A 114 -4.03 -7.76 -7.96
CA PHE A 114 -3.47 -7.33 -6.69
C PHE A 114 -4.40 -6.33 -5.99
N GLU A 115 -4.35 -6.32 -4.67
CA GLU A 115 -5.07 -5.40 -3.81
C GLU A 115 -4.11 -4.85 -2.75
N ILE A 116 -4.20 -3.54 -2.52
CA ILE A 116 -3.53 -2.82 -1.44
C ILE A 116 -4.55 -2.59 -0.34
N ARG A 117 -4.22 -3.01 0.89
CA ARG A 117 -5.02 -2.71 2.09
C ARG A 117 -4.20 -1.93 3.10
N ILE A 118 -4.86 -1.10 3.90
CA ILE A 118 -4.23 -0.28 4.95
C ILE A 118 -4.04 -1.11 6.21
N CYS A 119 -2.89 -1.03 6.86
CA CYS A 119 -2.68 -1.57 8.21
C CYS A 119 -3.34 -0.63 9.23
N LYS A 120 -4.41 -1.07 9.89
CA LYS A 120 -5.25 -0.21 10.74
C LYS A 120 -4.49 0.39 11.93
N GLU A 121 -3.50 -0.30 12.47
CA GLU A 121 -2.65 0.23 13.54
C GLU A 121 -1.84 1.47 13.13
N SER A 122 -1.66 1.74 11.83
CA SER A 122 -0.99 2.96 11.35
C SER A 122 -1.92 4.17 11.25
N LEU A 123 -3.25 3.97 11.28
CA LEU A 123 -4.22 5.05 11.09
C LEU A 123 -4.10 6.14 12.15
N GLY A 124 -4.33 7.39 11.73
CA GLY A 124 -4.23 8.57 12.60
C GLY A 124 -2.81 9.11 12.77
N ASN A 125 -1.85 8.61 11.99
CA ASN A 125 -0.47 9.09 11.92
C ASN A 125 -0.20 9.82 10.59
N ASP A 126 0.84 10.65 10.55
CA ASP A 126 1.30 11.37 9.35
C ASP A 126 1.91 10.41 8.31
N THR A 127 2.35 9.24 8.75
CA THR A 127 2.89 8.16 7.92
C THR A 127 2.04 6.90 8.11
N LEU A 128 1.48 6.38 7.02
CA LEU A 128 0.59 5.22 7.03
C LEU A 128 1.27 4.00 6.40
N CYS A 129 0.88 2.81 6.85
CA CYS A 129 1.41 1.54 6.37
C CYS A 129 0.36 0.83 5.50
N PHE A 130 0.77 0.36 4.32
CA PHE A 130 -0.08 -0.36 3.39
C PHE A 130 0.56 -1.69 2.98
N LEU A 131 -0.29 -2.66 2.67
CA LEU A 131 0.11 -4.01 2.32
C LEU A 131 -0.39 -4.39 0.91
N PRO A 132 0.48 -4.34 -0.11
CA PRO A 132 0.19 -4.91 -1.42
C PRO A 132 0.33 -6.43 -1.40
N LEU A 133 -0.72 -7.16 -1.82
CA LEU A 133 -0.66 -8.60 -2.09
C LEU A 133 -1.44 -8.95 -3.36
N SER A 134 -1.14 -10.11 -3.94
CA SER A 134 -1.98 -10.72 -4.97
C SER A 134 -3.36 -11.08 -4.40
N GLN A 135 -4.39 -11.05 -5.24
CA GLN A 135 -5.75 -11.42 -4.86
C GLN A 135 -5.85 -12.83 -4.27
N GLU A 136 -5.05 -13.79 -4.76
CA GLU A 136 -5.00 -15.16 -4.22
C GLU A 136 -4.56 -15.18 -2.75
N LYS A 137 -3.54 -14.40 -2.39
CA LYS A 137 -3.03 -14.27 -1.03
C LYS A 137 -4.05 -13.59 -0.12
N TRP A 138 -4.73 -12.55 -0.60
CA TRP A 138 -5.82 -11.94 0.16
C TRP A 138 -6.97 -12.92 0.39
N LEU A 139 -7.41 -13.64 -0.65
CA LEU A 139 -8.45 -14.65 -0.52
C LEU A 139 -8.07 -15.75 0.48
N PHE A 140 -6.81 -16.19 0.47
CA PHE A 140 -6.30 -17.14 1.47
C PHE A 140 -6.43 -16.59 2.90
N LEU A 141 -6.00 -15.35 3.14
CA LEU A 141 -6.07 -14.72 4.47
C LEU A 141 -7.52 -14.46 4.90
N ASP A 142 -8.36 -13.94 4.00
CA ASP A 142 -9.79 -13.69 4.25
C ASP A 142 -10.54 -14.98 4.59
N THR A 143 -10.16 -16.10 3.97
CA THR A 143 -10.76 -17.42 4.24
C THR A 143 -10.26 -18.01 5.56
N LYS A 144 -8.97 -17.90 5.84
CA LYS A 144 -8.33 -18.56 6.98
C LYS A 144 -8.45 -17.78 8.29
N TYR A 145 -8.44 -16.44 8.21
CA TYR A 145 -8.41 -15.52 9.35
C TYR A 145 -9.40 -14.34 9.20
N PRO A 146 -10.69 -14.58 8.87
CA PRO A 146 -11.62 -13.51 8.50
C PRO A 146 -11.75 -12.42 9.56
N GLY A 147 -11.83 -12.80 10.85
CA GLY A 147 -11.96 -11.84 11.94
C GLY A 147 -10.71 -10.99 12.12
N GLN A 148 -9.53 -11.61 12.08
CA GLN A 148 -8.25 -10.92 12.26
C GLN A 148 -7.96 -10.01 11.07
N VAL A 149 -8.27 -10.42 9.84
CA VAL A 149 -8.09 -9.56 8.67
C VAL A 149 -8.97 -8.31 8.77
N ILE A 150 -10.24 -8.46 9.16
CA ILE A 150 -11.15 -7.32 9.38
C ILE A 150 -10.63 -6.42 10.51
N GLU A 151 -10.04 -6.98 11.56
CA GLU A 151 -9.48 -6.21 12.69
C GLU A 151 -8.23 -5.42 12.29
N LYS A 152 -7.33 -6.03 11.52
CA LYS A 152 -5.99 -5.51 11.22
C LYS A 152 -5.90 -4.69 9.93
N PHE A 153 -6.79 -4.92 8.97
CA PHE A 153 -6.70 -4.31 7.66
C PHE A 153 -7.97 -3.55 7.26
N GLU A 154 -7.79 -2.50 6.47
CA GLU A 154 -8.87 -1.73 5.84
C GLU A 154 -8.74 -1.76 4.31
N ILE A 155 -9.87 -1.99 3.64
CA ILE A 155 -9.95 -1.97 2.17
C ILE A 155 -9.99 -0.50 1.72
N ILE A 156 -9.14 -0.13 0.76
CA ILE A 156 -9.16 1.20 0.15
C ILE A 156 -10.39 1.31 -0.76
N THR A 157 -11.37 2.11 -0.34
CA THR A 157 -12.57 2.41 -1.14
C THR A 157 -12.36 3.64 -2.03
N PRO A 158 -13.17 3.83 -3.09
CA PRO A 158 -13.05 5.01 -3.98
C PRO A 158 -13.23 6.37 -3.29
N ASN A 159 -13.78 6.39 -2.07
CA ASN A 159 -13.99 7.61 -1.28
C ASN A 159 -13.17 7.60 0.01
N ALA A 160 -12.17 6.72 0.12
CA ALA A 160 -11.31 6.65 1.29
C ALA A 160 -10.63 8.01 1.53
N LYS A 161 -10.54 8.37 2.81
CA LYS A 161 -9.77 9.51 3.32
C LYS A 161 -8.76 8.97 4.30
N MET A 162 -7.52 8.86 3.86
CA MET A 162 -6.47 8.14 4.59
C MET A 162 -5.59 9.14 5.32
N PHE A 163 -5.11 10.17 4.60
CA PHE A 163 -4.39 11.29 5.19
C PHE A 163 -5.37 12.42 5.52
N ILE A 164 -5.41 12.83 6.80
CA ILE A 164 -6.38 13.81 7.36
C ILE A 164 -5.64 14.99 7.97
#